data_AF-A0A1Q3MK11-F1
#
_entry.id   AF-A0A1Q3MK11-F1
#
_cell.length_a   1.000
_cell.length_b   1.000
_cell.length_c   1.000
_cell.angle_alpha   90.00
_cell.angle_beta   90.00
_cell.angle_gamma   90.00
#
_symmetry.space_group_name_H-M   'P 1'
#
loop_
_entity.id
_entity.type
_entity.pdbx_description
1 polymer ?
#
loop_
_entity_poly.entity_id
_entity_poly.type
_entity_poly.pdbx_seq_one_letter_code
_entity_poly.pdbx_strand_id
1 'polypeptide(L)'
;MLESKTNVDPPARIHLLVAKEAPCVIVIRRKPSKVAHILKLNTLTDEMEHGSWFSGRIYESRSDVSFDGQYMIYLAMGAVGDTWNGICRPPFLRTEIDWPNIGTWHGGGLFRSPTQLELNVGRGGRDAEKAINESEADFPFSFGLLDNPGYGEDEGVLYARLERDGYKRVGPFGQERVVKKNGYSVYCDDDPGWVIRPTSAHPELRVRYRGYFSDRGRVFEWDLPEHPDLLDKHVSWATYDSLGQLVVARLGVVYRYSLSDLLAHKPSAVFDLESLQRPERREKQEVVLPPIEIVTGDMTELDVRTIIMPHSESTWVRELRDLAGGYLADDLREWNPEPGEIRRTPAYYLRQHDLIHVAEPRPALGRDALRDACFSAFEAVRMGSESSVALKPIGLDAGWPLDEAMAATMEAATQYVEEEPGRRVLIVEE
;
A
#
# COMPACT_ATOMS: atom_id res chain seq x y z
N MET A 1 -34.69 19.37 -18.38
CA MET A 1 -35.12 18.12 -17.73
C MET A 1 -33.96 17.65 -16.87
N LEU A 2 -34.13 17.70 -15.55
CA LEU A 2 -33.17 17.15 -14.61
C LEU A 2 -33.42 15.64 -14.57
N GLU A 3 -32.56 14.86 -15.22
CA GLU A 3 -32.56 13.41 -15.06
C GLU A 3 -32.29 13.11 -13.58
N SER A 4 -33.27 12.47 -12.93
CA SER A 4 -33.11 11.93 -11.60
C SER A 4 -31.93 10.97 -11.62
N LYS A 5 -30.85 11.30 -10.89
CA LYS A 5 -29.75 10.37 -10.62
C LYS A 5 -30.33 9.17 -9.87
N THR A 6 -30.72 8.13 -10.59
CA THR A 6 -30.91 6.81 -10.00
C THR A 6 -29.57 6.43 -9.38
N ASN A 7 -29.55 6.27 -8.06
CA ASN A 7 -28.39 5.97 -7.25
C ASN A 7 -27.99 4.49 -7.45
N VAL A 8 -27.65 4.13 -8.69
CA VAL A 8 -27.13 2.81 -9.04
C VAL A 8 -25.65 2.82 -8.66
N ASP A 9 -25.26 1.91 -7.76
CA ASP A 9 -23.87 1.75 -7.36
C ASP A 9 -23.02 1.51 -8.62
N PRO A 10 -21.97 2.31 -8.88
CA PRO A 10 -21.18 2.16 -10.08
C PRO A 10 -20.56 0.75 -10.15
N PRO A 11 -20.44 0.18 -11.36
CA PRO A 11 -19.85 -1.14 -11.53
C PRO A 11 -18.39 -1.16 -11.07
N ALA A 12 -17.89 -2.35 -10.74
CA ALA A 12 -16.51 -2.54 -10.36
C ALA A 12 -15.59 -2.13 -11.51
N ARG A 13 -14.59 -1.30 -11.18
CA ARG A 13 -13.54 -0.94 -12.13
C ARG A 13 -12.51 -2.05 -12.15
N ILE A 14 -12.20 -2.57 -13.32
CA ILE A 14 -11.25 -3.67 -13.48
C ILE A 14 -10.13 -3.23 -14.41
N HIS A 15 -8.91 -3.49 -13.99
CA HIS A 15 -7.69 -3.34 -14.76
C HIS A 15 -7.04 -4.70 -14.95
N LEU A 16 -6.50 -4.97 -16.14
CA LEU A 16 -5.86 -6.25 -16.49
C LEU A 16 -4.37 -6.03 -16.76
N LEU A 17 -3.52 -6.78 -16.04
CA LEU A 17 -2.08 -6.85 -16.29
C LEU A 17 -1.75 -8.23 -16.85
N VAL A 18 -1.20 -8.30 -18.06
CA VAL A 18 -0.90 -9.56 -18.74
C VAL A 18 0.55 -9.96 -18.55
N ALA A 19 0.78 -11.22 -18.21
CA ALA A 19 2.11 -11.81 -18.28
C ALA A 19 2.45 -12.09 -19.74
N LYS A 20 3.59 -11.57 -20.22
CA LYS A 20 3.91 -11.59 -21.65
C LYS A 20 4.23 -12.98 -22.19
N GLU A 21 4.73 -13.90 -21.36
CA GLU A 21 5.18 -15.24 -21.73
C GLU A 21 4.43 -16.37 -20.99
N ALA A 22 3.40 -16.03 -20.21
CA ALA A 22 2.59 -17.01 -19.49
C ALA A 22 1.09 -16.73 -19.71
N PRO A 23 0.22 -17.75 -19.72
CA PRO A 23 -1.24 -17.60 -19.86
C PRO A 23 -1.85 -17.09 -18.55
N CYS A 24 -1.38 -15.93 -18.08
CA CYS A 24 -1.65 -15.39 -16.78
C CYS A 24 -2.05 -13.91 -16.92
N VAL A 25 -3.18 -13.56 -16.32
CA VAL A 25 -3.66 -12.18 -16.23
C VAL A 25 -3.93 -11.84 -14.78
N ILE A 26 -3.25 -10.83 -14.26
CA ILE A 26 -3.55 -10.27 -12.94
C ILE A 26 -4.71 -9.29 -13.10
N VAL A 27 -5.79 -9.56 -12.38
CA VAL A 27 -7.01 -8.78 -12.38
C VAL A 27 -7.03 -7.92 -11.13
N ILE A 28 -6.98 -6.60 -11.31
CA ILE A 28 -7.12 -5.64 -10.21
C ILE A 28 -8.55 -5.11 -10.24
N ARG A 29 -9.40 -5.65 -9.35
CA ARG A 29 -10.82 -5.31 -9.25
C ARG A 29 -11.03 -4.31 -8.12
N ARG A 30 -11.56 -3.12 -8.42
CA ARG A 30 -11.81 -2.06 -7.44
C ARG A 30 -13.29 -1.78 -7.27
N LYS A 31 -13.83 -2.16 -6.10
CA LYS A 31 -15.19 -1.83 -5.63
C LYS A 31 -15.36 -2.21 -4.14
N PRO A 32 -15.85 -1.30 -3.26
CA PRO A 32 -16.08 0.13 -3.50
C PRO A 32 -14.78 0.87 -3.85
N SER A 33 -14.85 2.18 -4.12
CA SER A 33 -13.75 2.96 -4.73
C SER A 33 -12.38 2.91 -4.03
N LYS A 34 -12.32 2.51 -2.75
CA LYS A 34 -11.09 2.38 -1.95
C LYS A 34 -10.78 0.93 -1.53
N VAL A 35 -11.37 -0.05 -2.20
CA VAL A 35 -11.11 -1.47 -1.93
C VAL A 35 -10.74 -2.16 -3.22
N ALA A 36 -9.51 -2.65 -3.29
CA ALA A 36 -9.01 -3.47 -4.39
C ALA A 36 -9.02 -4.95 -3.98
N HIS A 37 -9.33 -5.82 -4.93
CA HIS A 37 -9.16 -7.25 -4.85
C HIS A 37 -8.22 -7.67 -5.97
N ILE A 38 -7.14 -8.35 -5.62
CA ILE A 38 -6.18 -8.88 -6.58
C ILE A 38 -6.55 -10.34 -6.86
N LEU A 39 -6.75 -10.66 -8.14
CA LEU A 39 -7.02 -12.00 -8.62
C LEU A 39 -6.01 -12.37 -9.70
N LYS A 40 -5.84 -13.67 -9.92
CA LYS A 40 -4.98 -14.23 -10.97
C LYS A 40 -5.81 -15.17 -11.83
N LEU A 41 -5.96 -14.83 -13.10
CA LEU A 41 -6.65 -15.63 -14.09
C LEU A 41 -5.63 -16.42 -14.91
N ASN A 42 -5.77 -17.74 -14.92
CA ASN A 42 -5.12 -18.60 -15.91
C ASN A 42 -5.99 -18.66 -17.18
N THR A 43 -5.54 -18.06 -18.26
CA THR A 43 -6.32 -17.97 -19.52
C THR A 43 -6.30 -19.24 -20.36
N LEU A 44 -5.43 -20.19 -20.01
CA LEU A 44 -5.42 -21.52 -20.63
C LEU A 44 -6.47 -22.44 -20.01
N THR A 45 -6.62 -22.40 -18.68
CA THR A 45 -7.50 -23.31 -17.92
C THR A 45 -8.81 -22.69 -17.46
N ASP A 46 -8.97 -21.37 -17.60
CA ASP A 46 -10.08 -20.60 -17.05
C ASP A 46 -10.18 -20.64 -15.52
N GLU A 47 -9.08 -20.94 -14.83
CA GLU A 47 -9.03 -20.94 -13.37
C GLU A 47 -8.75 -19.52 -12.85
N MET A 48 -9.58 -19.08 -11.90
CA MET A 48 -9.43 -17.79 -11.22
C MET A 48 -9.03 -18.01 -9.77
N GLU A 49 -7.82 -17.59 -9.42
CA GLU A 49 -7.32 -17.58 -8.05
C GLU A 49 -7.64 -16.25 -7.38
N HIS A 50 -8.24 -16.30 -6.18
CA HIS A 50 -8.60 -15.13 -5.38
C HIS A 50 -7.50 -14.83 -4.35
N GLY A 51 -7.00 -13.59 -4.32
CA GLY A 51 -5.94 -13.19 -3.42
C GLY A 51 -6.32 -12.06 -2.47
N SER A 52 -5.42 -11.08 -2.35
CA SER A 52 -5.53 -10.07 -1.30
C SER A 52 -6.68 -9.09 -1.54
N TRP A 53 -7.37 -8.76 -0.45
CA TRP A 53 -8.24 -7.59 -0.34
C TRP A 53 -7.47 -6.45 0.30
N PHE A 54 -7.32 -5.34 -0.41
CA PHE A 54 -6.55 -4.18 0.00
C PHE A 54 -7.45 -2.96 0.21
N SER A 55 -7.35 -2.33 1.38
CA SER A 55 -8.05 -1.09 1.73
C SER A 55 -7.13 0.10 1.48
N GLY A 56 -7.35 0.79 0.36
CA GLY A 56 -6.46 1.82 -0.16
C GLY A 56 -6.63 1.97 -1.66
N ARG A 57 -5.63 2.54 -2.32
CA ARG A 57 -5.58 2.69 -3.76
C ARG A 57 -4.34 2.00 -4.33
N ILE A 58 -4.55 1.10 -5.28
CA ILE A 58 -3.49 0.64 -6.18
C ILE A 58 -3.52 1.55 -7.41
N TYR A 59 -2.36 1.97 -7.90
CA TYR A 59 -2.21 2.74 -9.13
C TYR A 59 -1.97 1.75 -10.27
N GLU A 60 -3.05 1.28 -10.87
CA GLU A 60 -3.06 0.12 -11.76
C GLU A 60 -2.26 0.37 -13.05
N SER A 61 -2.32 1.62 -13.57
CA SER A 61 -1.53 2.06 -14.72
C SER A 61 -0.02 2.17 -14.45
N ARG A 62 0.39 2.16 -13.18
CA ARG A 62 1.80 2.19 -12.75
C ARG A 62 2.31 0.84 -12.26
N SER A 63 1.44 -0.16 -12.24
CA SER A 63 1.79 -1.51 -11.83
C SER A 63 2.16 -2.34 -13.05
N ASP A 64 2.94 -3.39 -12.88
CA ASP A 64 3.30 -4.30 -13.97
C ASP A 64 3.57 -5.70 -13.44
N VAL A 65 3.50 -6.69 -14.32
CA VAL A 65 3.69 -8.10 -13.99
C VAL A 65 4.89 -8.65 -14.75
N SER A 66 5.65 -9.54 -14.09
CA SER A 66 6.77 -10.24 -14.73
C SER A 66 6.29 -11.08 -15.91
N PHE A 67 7.21 -11.39 -16.82
CA PHE A 67 6.91 -12.10 -18.06
C PHE A 67 6.24 -13.46 -17.83
N ASP A 68 6.59 -14.13 -16.72
CA ASP A 68 6.06 -15.42 -16.27
C ASP A 68 4.84 -15.32 -15.33
N GLY A 69 4.42 -14.11 -14.97
CA GLY A 69 3.29 -13.89 -14.07
C GLY A 69 3.55 -14.15 -12.58
N GLN A 70 4.80 -14.38 -12.17
CA GLN A 70 5.15 -14.74 -10.80
C GLN A 70 5.34 -13.54 -9.87
N TYR A 71 5.68 -12.37 -10.42
CA TYR A 71 5.94 -11.14 -9.67
C TYR A 71 5.09 -10.01 -10.19
N MET A 72 4.71 -9.10 -9.29
CA MET A 72 4.05 -7.85 -9.63
C MET A 72 4.71 -6.70 -8.87
N ILE A 73 5.12 -5.66 -9.58
CA ILE A 73 5.49 -4.36 -9.03
C ILE A 73 4.24 -3.47 -9.02
N TYR A 74 4.03 -2.73 -7.94
CA TYR A 74 2.89 -1.82 -7.84
C TYR A 74 3.26 -0.55 -7.06
N LEU A 75 2.50 0.52 -7.33
CA LEU A 75 2.40 1.68 -6.46
C LEU A 75 1.08 1.62 -5.72
N ALA A 76 1.13 1.82 -4.40
CA ALA A 76 -0.03 1.85 -3.53
C ALA A 76 -0.09 3.15 -2.71
N MET A 77 -1.31 3.49 -2.30
CA MET A 77 -1.60 4.48 -1.27
C MET A 77 -2.51 3.86 -0.22
N GLY A 78 -2.10 3.93 1.04
CA GLY A 78 -2.84 3.39 2.17
C GLY A 78 -4.06 4.24 2.53
N ALA A 79 -4.80 3.79 3.55
CA ALA A 79 -5.99 4.49 4.00
C ALA A 79 -5.69 5.86 4.63
N VAL A 80 -4.49 6.03 5.20
CA VAL A 80 -4.03 7.27 5.84
C VAL A 80 -3.26 8.19 4.88
N GLY A 81 -3.11 7.80 3.61
CA GLY A 81 -2.52 8.63 2.55
C GLY A 81 -1.01 8.46 2.34
N ASP A 82 -0.39 7.57 3.11
CA ASP A 82 0.96 7.08 2.88
C ASP A 82 1.06 6.36 1.54
N THR A 83 2.16 6.56 0.84
CA THR A 83 2.39 6.01 -0.51
C THR A 83 3.67 5.20 -0.53
N TRP A 84 3.64 4.03 -1.17
CA TRP A 84 4.81 3.15 -1.27
C TRP A 84 4.77 2.35 -2.56
N ASN A 85 5.95 1.90 -2.98
CA ASN A 85 6.11 0.92 -4.02
C ASN A 85 6.33 -0.45 -3.38
N GLY A 86 5.81 -1.51 -3.97
CA GLY A 86 6.00 -2.86 -3.46
C GLY A 86 6.11 -3.90 -4.56
N ILE A 87 6.87 -4.95 -4.29
CA ILE A 87 6.94 -6.15 -5.14
C ILE A 87 6.32 -7.32 -4.37
N CYS A 88 5.44 -8.07 -5.02
CA CYS A 88 4.78 -9.22 -4.42
C CYS A 88 4.61 -10.38 -5.41
N ARG A 89 4.19 -11.54 -4.91
CA ARG A 89 3.72 -12.66 -5.74
C ARG A 89 2.19 -12.64 -5.87
N PRO A 90 1.62 -12.23 -7.01
CA PRO A 90 0.17 -12.24 -7.18
C PRO A 90 -0.37 -13.69 -7.13
N PRO A 91 -1.61 -13.89 -6.62
CA PRO A 91 -2.59 -12.85 -6.34
C PRO A 91 -2.49 -12.23 -4.93
N PHE A 92 -1.47 -12.58 -4.14
CA PHE A 92 -1.31 -12.06 -2.79
C PHE A 92 -0.44 -10.80 -2.78
N LEU A 93 -0.97 -9.70 -2.26
CA LEU A 93 -0.20 -8.49 -1.90
C LEU A 93 0.62 -8.71 -0.61
N ARG A 94 1.24 -9.89 -0.46
CA ARG A 94 2.28 -10.12 0.54
C ARG A 94 3.56 -9.56 -0.05
N THR A 95 3.89 -8.36 0.37
CA THR A 95 5.03 -7.61 -0.16
C THR A 95 6.33 -8.25 0.31
N GLU A 96 7.24 -8.51 -0.62
CA GLU A 96 8.56 -9.07 -0.33
C GLU A 96 9.61 -7.97 -0.14
N ILE A 97 9.41 -6.86 -0.82
CA ILE A 97 10.19 -5.63 -0.67
C ILE A 97 9.27 -4.46 -0.97
N ASP A 98 9.35 -3.43 -0.12
CA ASP A 98 8.72 -2.14 -0.32
C ASP A 98 9.64 -0.98 0.06
N TRP A 99 9.29 0.19 -0.45
CA TRP A 99 9.94 1.43 -0.08
C TRP A 99 8.95 2.59 -0.18
N PRO A 100 9.09 3.62 0.68
CA PRO A 100 8.23 4.78 0.64
C PRO A 100 8.33 5.50 -0.71
N ASN A 101 7.21 6.06 -1.15
CA ASN A 101 7.13 6.97 -2.29
C ASN A 101 6.67 8.33 -1.79
N ILE A 102 7.27 9.41 -2.27
CA ILE A 102 6.87 10.77 -1.87
C ILE A 102 5.61 11.16 -2.66
N GLY A 103 4.45 10.96 -2.03
CA GLY A 103 3.14 11.21 -2.64
C GLY A 103 2.90 10.33 -3.87
N THR A 104 2.09 10.82 -4.79
CA THR A 104 1.65 10.07 -5.98
C THR A 104 2.37 10.54 -7.25
N TRP A 105 3.57 11.08 -7.11
CA TRP A 105 4.47 11.42 -8.22
C TRP A 105 5.46 10.27 -8.41
N HIS A 106 5.69 9.87 -9.65
CA HIS A 106 6.43 8.67 -10.03
C HIS A 106 5.85 7.40 -9.38
N GLY A 107 6.67 6.42 -9.07
CA GLY A 107 6.28 5.16 -8.47
C GLY A 107 5.82 4.12 -9.49
N GLY A 108 5.80 2.88 -9.02
CA GLY A 108 5.61 1.70 -9.83
C GLY A 108 6.89 1.28 -10.54
N GLY A 109 6.73 0.44 -11.56
CA GLY A 109 7.84 -0.04 -12.36
C GLY A 109 7.37 -0.84 -13.57
N LEU A 110 8.34 -1.24 -14.38
CA LEU A 110 8.16 -1.97 -15.62
C LEU A 110 9.13 -3.15 -15.66
N PHE A 111 8.62 -4.35 -15.85
CA PHE A 111 9.46 -5.47 -16.27
C PHE A 111 9.84 -5.24 -17.73
N ARG A 112 11.07 -4.78 -17.95
CA ARG A 112 11.62 -4.48 -19.29
C ARG A 112 11.87 -5.76 -20.07
N SER A 113 12.35 -6.79 -19.39
CA SER A 113 12.65 -8.13 -19.88
C SER A 113 12.38 -9.18 -18.78
N PRO A 114 12.47 -10.49 -19.06
CA PRO A 114 12.33 -11.53 -18.03
C PRO A 114 13.33 -11.39 -16.87
N THR A 115 14.47 -10.73 -17.10
CA THR A 115 15.57 -10.64 -16.13
C THR A 115 15.83 -9.20 -15.68
N GLN A 116 14.95 -8.24 -15.98
CA GLN A 116 15.18 -6.83 -15.63
C GLN A 116 13.87 -6.11 -15.26
N LEU A 117 13.83 -5.56 -14.05
CA LEU A 117 12.79 -4.69 -13.53
C LEU A 117 13.31 -3.24 -13.47
N GLU A 118 12.68 -2.34 -14.21
CA GLU A 118 12.98 -0.92 -14.21
C GLU A 118 12.03 -0.17 -13.29
N LEU A 119 12.58 0.58 -12.34
CA LEU A 119 11.83 1.33 -11.35
C LEU A 119 11.55 2.75 -11.83
N ASN A 120 10.29 3.17 -11.69
CA ASN A 120 9.91 4.57 -11.91
C ASN A 120 10.13 5.35 -10.60
N VAL A 121 11.39 5.60 -10.26
CA VAL A 121 11.75 6.29 -9.03
C VAL A 121 12.16 7.73 -9.35
N GLY A 122 11.39 8.69 -8.85
CA GLY A 122 11.76 10.10 -8.89
C GLY A 122 12.88 10.40 -7.88
N ARG A 123 12.68 11.41 -7.02
CA ARG A 123 13.62 11.72 -5.92
C ARG A 123 13.75 10.60 -4.85
N GLY A 124 12.87 9.59 -4.88
CA GLY A 124 12.88 8.43 -3.97
C GLY A 124 13.81 7.28 -4.39
N GLY A 125 14.66 7.45 -5.40
CA GLY A 125 15.56 6.38 -5.87
C GLY A 125 16.52 5.82 -4.81
N ARG A 126 16.90 6.62 -3.81
CA ARG A 126 17.75 6.16 -2.69
C ARG A 126 17.04 5.19 -1.76
N ASP A 127 15.74 5.40 -1.50
CA ASP A 127 14.98 4.51 -0.63
C ASP A 127 14.76 3.15 -1.31
N ALA A 128 14.54 3.16 -2.62
CA ALA A 128 14.49 1.95 -3.44
C ALA A 128 15.83 1.19 -3.42
N GLU A 129 16.94 1.89 -3.67
CA GLU A 129 18.29 1.30 -3.63
C GLU A 129 18.60 0.69 -2.26
N LYS A 130 18.27 1.40 -1.18
CA LYS A 130 18.44 0.90 0.19
C LYS A 130 17.61 -0.37 0.40
N ALA A 131 16.31 -0.34 0.12
CA ALA A 131 15.43 -1.49 0.31
C ALA A 131 15.91 -2.72 -0.50
N ILE A 132 16.42 -2.51 -1.72
CA ILE A 132 16.94 -3.59 -2.57
C ILE A 132 18.20 -4.19 -1.98
N ASN A 133 19.13 -3.36 -1.51
CA ASN A 133 20.39 -3.82 -0.94
C ASN A 133 20.22 -4.53 0.41
N GLU A 134 19.19 -4.16 1.17
CA GLU A 134 18.87 -4.75 2.47
C GLU A 134 17.95 -5.98 2.36
N SER A 135 17.34 -6.21 1.19
CA SER A 135 16.45 -7.34 0.96
C SER A 135 17.20 -8.67 0.91
N GLU A 136 16.75 -9.65 1.68
CA GLU A 136 17.21 -11.04 1.60
C GLU A 136 16.54 -11.86 0.49
N ALA A 137 15.52 -11.29 -0.19
CA ALA A 137 14.82 -11.98 -1.25
C ALA A 137 15.69 -12.18 -2.49
N ASP A 138 15.75 -13.42 -2.98
CA ASP A 138 16.43 -13.78 -4.22
C ASP A 138 15.48 -13.59 -5.42
N PHE A 139 15.68 -12.50 -6.15
CA PHE A 139 14.88 -12.17 -7.34
C PHE A 139 15.54 -12.72 -8.61
N PRO A 140 14.77 -13.32 -9.54
CA PRO A 140 15.29 -13.83 -10.81
C PRO A 140 15.57 -12.70 -11.84
N PHE A 141 15.57 -11.44 -11.40
CA PHE A 141 15.76 -10.25 -12.23
C PHE A 141 16.62 -9.22 -11.50
N SER A 142 17.33 -8.41 -12.27
CA SER A 142 18.06 -7.26 -11.75
C SER A 142 17.18 -6.00 -11.75
N PHE A 143 17.59 -5.01 -10.95
CA PHE A 143 16.94 -3.72 -10.85
C PHE A 143 17.64 -2.69 -11.73
N GLY A 144 16.86 -1.85 -12.40
CA GLY A 144 17.31 -0.69 -13.16
C GLY A 144 16.42 0.52 -12.92
N LEU A 145 16.78 1.65 -13.52
CA LEU A 145 15.96 2.86 -13.51
C LEU A 145 15.23 2.99 -14.84
N LEU A 146 13.93 3.31 -14.78
CA LEU A 146 13.16 3.63 -15.96
C LEU A 146 13.60 5.01 -16.48
N ASP A 147 14.27 5.06 -17.62
CA ASP A 147 14.68 6.31 -18.27
C ASP A 147 13.46 6.98 -18.91
N ASN A 148 12.82 7.89 -18.17
CA ASN A 148 11.66 8.62 -18.66
C ASN A 148 11.73 10.12 -18.30
N PRO A 149 12.28 10.98 -19.17
CA PRO A 149 12.50 12.39 -18.87
C PRO A 149 11.22 13.26 -18.90
N GLY A 150 10.02 12.69 -19.17
CA GLY A 150 8.82 13.48 -19.46
C GLY A 150 7.54 13.15 -18.68
N TYR A 151 7.44 11.98 -18.03
CA TYR A 151 6.15 11.50 -17.53
C TYR A 151 6.25 10.95 -16.10
N GLY A 152 6.20 11.83 -15.10
CA GLY A 152 6.15 11.46 -13.68
C GLY A 152 4.81 10.89 -13.21
N GLU A 153 3.89 10.57 -14.11
CA GLU A 153 2.55 10.08 -13.79
C GLU A 153 2.25 8.73 -14.48
N ASP A 154 1.00 8.44 -14.82
CA ASP A 154 0.57 7.10 -15.26
C ASP A 154 1.17 6.73 -16.62
N GLU A 155 1.36 7.71 -17.50
CA GLU A 155 1.92 7.54 -18.85
C GLU A 155 3.34 6.97 -18.82
N GLY A 156 4.09 7.26 -17.76
CA GLY A 156 5.51 6.90 -17.70
C GLY A 156 5.73 5.40 -17.73
N VAL A 157 4.93 4.68 -16.96
CA VAL A 157 4.93 3.21 -16.92
C VAL A 157 4.00 2.65 -17.99
N LEU A 158 2.79 3.20 -18.15
CA LEU A 158 1.79 2.64 -19.05
C LEU A 158 2.25 2.63 -20.52
N TYR A 159 2.83 3.72 -21.02
CA TYR A 159 3.25 3.78 -22.42
C TYR A 159 4.46 2.89 -22.68
N ALA A 160 5.44 2.88 -21.77
CA ALA A 160 6.58 1.98 -21.86
C ALA A 160 6.14 0.50 -21.82
N ARG A 161 5.09 0.19 -21.04
CA ARG A 161 4.45 -1.13 -20.99
C ARG A 161 3.74 -1.48 -22.30
N LEU A 162 2.95 -0.56 -22.87
CA LEU A 162 2.30 -0.76 -24.16
C LEU A 162 3.33 -1.06 -25.27
N GLU A 163 4.40 -0.27 -25.35
CA GLU A 163 5.51 -0.50 -26.29
C GLU A 163 6.16 -1.87 -26.09
N ARG A 164 6.48 -2.22 -24.83
CA ARG A 164 7.01 -3.54 -24.48
C ARG A 164 6.09 -4.66 -24.97
N ASP A 165 4.78 -4.51 -24.79
CA ASP A 165 3.78 -5.51 -25.16
C ASP A 165 3.51 -5.60 -26.66
N GLY A 166 4.22 -4.80 -27.48
CA GLY A 166 4.11 -4.84 -28.93
C GLY A 166 3.02 -3.95 -29.49
N TYR A 167 2.41 -3.09 -28.66
CA TYR A 167 1.58 -2.02 -29.16
C TYR A 167 2.47 -1.02 -29.91
N LYS A 168 1.96 -0.54 -31.05
CA LYS A 168 2.61 0.46 -31.87
C LYS A 168 1.82 1.75 -31.79
N ARG A 169 2.51 2.84 -31.49
CA ARG A 169 1.93 4.18 -31.54
C ARG A 169 1.51 4.48 -32.99
N VAL A 170 0.28 4.91 -33.18
CA VAL A 170 -0.20 5.40 -34.49
C VAL A 170 -0.09 6.91 -34.46
N GLY A 171 0.69 7.53 -35.34
CA GLY A 171 0.77 8.99 -35.46
C GLY A 171 1.22 9.74 -34.17
N PRO A 172 1.08 11.08 -34.16
CA PRO A 172 1.45 11.92 -33.02
C PRO A 172 0.47 11.77 -31.83
N PHE A 173 0.85 12.30 -30.67
CA PHE A 173 -0.06 12.48 -29.54
C PHE A 173 -1.20 13.45 -29.87
N GLY A 174 -2.38 13.18 -29.31
CA GLY A 174 -3.55 14.05 -29.46
C GLY A 174 -3.34 15.42 -28.83
N GLN A 175 -4.24 16.36 -29.14
CA GLN A 175 -4.18 17.72 -28.63
C GLN A 175 -4.94 17.83 -27.32
N GLU A 176 -4.24 18.27 -26.27
CA GLU A 176 -4.87 18.47 -24.97
C GLU A 176 -5.53 19.85 -24.86
N ARG A 177 -6.78 19.85 -24.38
CA ARG A 177 -7.55 21.06 -24.12
C ARG A 177 -8.14 21.05 -22.72
N VAL A 178 -7.79 22.08 -21.95
CA VAL A 178 -8.29 22.26 -20.58
C VAL A 178 -9.71 22.82 -20.60
N VAL A 179 -10.60 22.21 -19.83
CA VAL A 179 -11.99 22.64 -19.62
C VAL A 179 -12.23 22.80 -18.13
N LYS A 180 -12.61 24.01 -17.71
CA LYS A 180 -12.83 24.38 -16.29
C LYS A 180 -14.30 24.48 -15.89
N LYS A 181 -15.23 24.00 -16.73
CA LYS A 181 -16.66 24.30 -16.60
C LYS A 181 -17.34 23.59 -15.41
N ASN A 182 -16.77 22.49 -14.89
CA ASN A 182 -17.28 21.70 -13.77
C ASN A 182 -16.14 20.96 -13.02
N GLY A 183 -15.06 21.67 -12.70
CA GLY A 183 -13.82 21.08 -12.19
C GLY A 183 -12.69 21.10 -13.21
N TYR A 184 -11.52 20.59 -12.84
CA TYR A 184 -10.36 20.51 -13.73
C TYR A 184 -10.46 19.24 -14.58
N SER A 185 -10.72 19.41 -15.88
CA SER A 185 -10.65 18.32 -16.85
C SER A 185 -9.78 18.73 -18.03
N VAL A 186 -9.00 17.78 -18.54
CA VAL A 186 -8.22 17.88 -19.76
C VAL A 186 -8.82 16.88 -20.73
N TYR A 187 -9.23 17.33 -21.90
CA TYR A 187 -9.69 16.48 -23.00
C TYR A 187 -8.53 16.26 -23.94
N CYS A 188 -8.32 15.02 -24.38
CA CYS A 188 -7.36 14.71 -25.45
C CYS A 188 -8.15 14.50 -26.74
N ASP A 189 -8.12 15.51 -27.60
CA ASP A 189 -8.80 15.51 -28.90
C ASP A 189 -7.86 14.89 -29.96
N ASP A 190 -8.42 14.15 -30.92
CA ASP A 190 -7.71 13.55 -32.05
C ASP A 190 -6.52 12.64 -31.69
N ASP A 191 -6.54 11.95 -30.55
CA ASP A 191 -5.55 10.91 -30.25
C ASP A 191 -5.76 9.67 -31.14
N PRO A 192 -4.90 9.38 -32.13
CA PRO A 192 -4.95 8.13 -32.91
C PRO A 192 -4.71 6.87 -32.08
N GLY A 193 -4.02 6.99 -30.93
CA GLY A 193 -3.80 5.93 -29.97
C GLY A 193 -2.68 4.97 -30.30
N TRP A 194 -2.78 3.79 -29.71
CA TRP A 194 -1.86 2.66 -29.83
C TRP A 194 -2.61 1.45 -30.38
N VAL A 195 -1.95 0.66 -31.22
CA VAL A 195 -2.56 -0.53 -31.85
C VAL A 195 -1.71 -1.77 -31.65
N ILE A 196 -2.36 -2.91 -31.49
CA ILE A 196 -1.72 -4.22 -31.47
C ILE A 196 -2.48 -5.21 -32.35
N ARG A 197 -1.72 -6.07 -33.02
CA ARG A 197 -2.24 -7.20 -33.79
C ARG A 197 -1.29 -8.39 -33.58
N PRO A 198 -1.61 -9.34 -32.68
CA PRO A 198 -0.70 -10.45 -32.34
C PRO A 198 -0.22 -11.25 -33.56
N THR A 199 -1.13 -11.56 -34.48
CA THR A 199 -0.82 -12.13 -35.80
C THR A 199 -1.74 -11.53 -36.87
N SER A 200 -1.45 -11.74 -38.16
CA SER A 200 -2.29 -11.27 -39.26
C SER A 200 -3.75 -11.77 -39.22
N ALA A 201 -4.03 -12.84 -38.49
CA ALA A 201 -5.38 -13.37 -38.31
C ALA A 201 -6.18 -12.64 -37.21
N HIS A 202 -5.52 -11.88 -36.33
CA HIS A 202 -6.18 -11.19 -35.23
C HIS A 202 -6.72 -9.82 -35.68
N PRO A 203 -7.93 -9.44 -35.22
CA PRO A 203 -8.41 -8.05 -35.32
C PRO A 203 -7.47 -7.09 -34.60
N GLU A 204 -7.34 -5.86 -35.12
CA GLU A 204 -6.51 -4.82 -34.52
C GLU A 204 -7.18 -4.26 -33.27
N LEU A 205 -6.60 -4.52 -32.09
CA LEU A 205 -7.05 -3.86 -30.87
C LEU A 205 -6.40 -2.49 -30.78
N ARG A 206 -7.20 -1.46 -30.53
CA ARG A 206 -6.74 -0.08 -30.37
C ARG A 206 -7.09 0.47 -29.01
N VAL A 207 -6.19 1.27 -28.44
CA VAL A 207 -6.40 2.03 -27.21
C VAL A 207 -6.06 3.51 -27.43
N ARG A 208 -6.94 4.42 -27.02
CA ARG A 208 -6.76 5.88 -27.12
C ARG A 208 -6.83 6.52 -25.75
N TYR A 209 -5.98 7.51 -25.51
CA TYR A 209 -6.11 8.39 -24.37
C TYR A 209 -7.18 9.45 -24.65
N ARG A 210 -8.10 9.64 -23.72
CA ARG A 210 -9.18 10.64 -23.82
C ARG A 210 -9.00 11.84 -22.92
N GLY A 211 -7.96 11.83 -22.10
CA GLY A 211 -7.66 12.91 -21.19
C GLY A 211 -7.86 12.54 -19.73
N TYR A 212 -7.76 13.57 -18.89
CA TYR A 212 -7.89 13.52 -17.45
C TYR A 212 -9.20 14.18 -17.02
N PHE A 213 -9.99 13.50 -16.20
CA PHE A 213 -11.25 14.02 -15.67
C PHE A 213 -11.18 13.99 -14.15
N SER A 214 -11.52 15.10 -13.47
CA SER A 214 -11.39 15.21 -12.01
C SER A 214 -12.10 14.12 -11.22
N ASP A 215 -13.18 13.54 -11.76
CA ASP A 215 -13.98 12.48 -11.13
C ASP A 215 -13.57 11.05 -11.54
N ARG A 216 -12.83 10.90 -12.65
CA ARG A 216 -12.45 9.59 -13.21
C ARG A 216 -10.95 9.34 -13.24
N GLY A 217 -10.11 10.37 -13.09
CA GLY A 217 -8.69 10.33 -13.40
C GLY A 217 -8.46 10.27 -14.91
N ARG A 218 -7.36 9.65 -15.32
CA ARG A 218 -7.08 9.38 -16.73
C ARG A 218 -8.03 8.36 -17.30
N VAL A 219 -8.52 8.62 -18.50
CA VAL A 219 -9.44 7.74 -19.21
C VAL A 219 -8.81 7.29 -20.51
N PHE A 220 -8.86 5.98 -20.72
CA PHE A 220 -8.49 5.33 -21.96
C PHE A 220 -9.74 4.64 -22.53
N GLU A 221 -9.83 4.57 -23.85
CA GLU A 221 -10.91 3.89 -24.56
C GLU A 221 -10.32 2.82 -25.48
N TRP A 222 -11.00 1.67 -25.54
CA TRP A 222 -10.63 0.55 -26.40
C TRP A 222 -11.68 0.36 -27.50
N ASP A 223 -11.21 0.10 -28.71
CA ASP A 223 -12.03 -0.29 -29.85
C ASP A 223 -11.38 -1.42 -30.64
N LEU A 224 -12.22 -2.18 -31.32
CA LEU A 224 -11.85 -3.25 -32.24
C LEU A 224 -12.46 -2.88 -33.61
N PRO A 225 -11.78 -2.10 -34.47
CA PRO A 225 -12.37 -1.49 -35.66
C PRO A 225 -13.04 -2.50 -36.61
N GLU A 226 -12.48 -3.71 -36.72
CA GLU A 226 -13.05 -4.78 -37.54
C GLU A 226 -14.32 -5.41 -36.93
N HIS A 227 -14.59 -5.18 -35.65
CA HIS A 227 -15.76 -5.68 -34.90
C HIS A 227 -16.30 -4.61 -33.92
N PRO A 228 -16.88 -3.51 -34.42
CA PRO A 228 -17.22 -2.34 -33.61
C PRO A 228 -18.26 -2.61 -32.51
N ASP A 229 -19.10 -3.63 -32.68
CA ASP A 229 -20.13 -3.99 -31.70
C ASP A 229 -19.58 -4.80 -30.52
N LEU A 230 -18.34 -5.31 -30.63
CA LEU A 230 -17.76 -6.15 -29.59
C LEU A 230 -17.29 -5.31 -28.40
N LEU A 231 -16.74 -4.11 -28.61
CA LEU A 231 -16.24 -3.23 -27.57
C LEU A 231 -17.06 -1.93 -27.53
N ASP A 232 -17.84 -1.75 -26.46
CA ASP A 232 -18.67 -0.57 -26.24
C ASP A 232 -18.06 0.41 -25.23
N LYS A 233 -18.75 1.52 -24.97
CA LYS A 233 -18.33 2.56 -24.01
C LYS A 233 -18.22 2.09 -22.54
N HIS A 234 -18.68 0.88 -22.23
CA HIS A 234 -18.64 0.30 -20.89
C HIS A 234 -17.42 -0.59 -20.66
N VAL A 235 -16.60 -0.82 -21.68
CA VAL A 235 -15.30 -1.48 -21.57
C VAL A 235 -14.37 -0.58 -20.74
N SER A 236 -13.86 -1.12 -19.63
CA SER A 236 -12.88 -0.43 -18.79
C SER A 236 -11.44 -0.80 -19.13
N TRP A 237 -11.23 -1.95 -19.76
CA TRP A 237 -9.92 -2.41 -20.22
C TRP A 237 -10.08 -3.53 -21.27
N ALA A 238 -9.17 -3.60 -22.24
CA ALA A 238 -9.06 -4.76 -23.13
C ALA A 238 -7.59 -4.99 -23.52
N THR A 239 -7.20 -6.25 -23.72
CA THR A 239 -5.85 -6.63 -24.13
C THR A 239 -5.83 -8.03 -24.71
N TYR A 240 -4.83 -8.35 -25.53
CA TYR A 240 -4.49 -9.74 -25.84
C TYR A 240 -3.57 -10.31 -24.75
N ASP A 241 -3.75 -11.59 -24.41
CA ASP A 241 -2.82 -12.35 -23.56
C ASP A 241 -1.68 -12.99 -24.38
N SER A 242 -0.81 -13.74 -23.70
CA SER A 242 0.32 -14.45 -24.33
C SER A 242 -0.07 -15.53 -25.34
N LEU A 243 -1.33 -16.01 -25.30
CA LEU A 243 -1.87 -16.98 -26.25
C LEU A 243 -2.62 -16.31 -27.41
N GLY A 244 -2.68 -14.98 -27.46
CA GLY A 244 -3.42 -14.21 -28.46
C GLY A 244 -4.93 -14.16 -28.20
N GLN A 245 -5.38 -14.52 -27.01
CA GLN A 245 -6.79 -14.45 -26.63
C GLN A 245 -7.14 -13.03 -26.19
N LEU A 246 -8.27 -12.51 -26.63
CA LEU A 246 -8.74 -11.19 -26.19
C LEU A 246 -9.36 -11.31 -24.80
N VAL A 247 -8.86 -10.56 -23.84
CA VAL A 247 -9.42 -10.43 -22.50
C VAL A 247 -9.98 -9.02 -22.32
N VAL A 248 -11.26 -8.92 -21.96
CA VAL A 248 -12.04 -7.68 -21.90
C VAL A 248 -12.66 -7.53 -20.52
N ALA A 249 -12.48 -6.37 -19.90
CA ALA A 249 -13.18 -5.99 -18.69
C ALA A 249 -14.33 -5.02 -19.03
N ARG A 250 -15.55 -5.34 -18.59
CA ARG A 250 -16.75 -4.51 -18.78
C ARG A 250 -17.70 -4.68 -17.61
N LEU A 251 -18.13 -3.56 -17.03
CA LEU A 251 -19.16 -3.52 -15.98
C LEU A 251 -18.93 -4.53 -14.83
N GLY A 252 -17.69 -4.65 -14.35
CA GLY A 252 -17.36 -5.60 -13.28
C GLY A 252 -17.22 -7.06 -13.71
N VAL A 253 -17.33 -7.36 -15.00
CA VAL A 253 -17.19 -8.71 -15.58
C VAL A 253 -15.95 -8.78 -16.45
N VAL A 254 -15.22 -9.90 -16.40
CA VAL A 254 -14.12 -10.22 -17.31
C VAL A 254 -14.60 -11.24 -18.32
N TYR A 255 -14.38 -10.97 -19.61
CA TYR A 255 -14.69 -11.84 -20.73
C TYR A 255 -13.39 -12.25 -21.41
N ARG A 256 -13.30 -13.52 -21.81
CA ARG A 256 -12.18 -14.04 -22.60
C ARG A 256 -12.69 -14.57 -23.92
N TYR A 257 -11.98 -14.27 -25.00
CA TYR A 257 -12.30 -14.72 -26.35
C TYR A 257 -11.07 -15.38 -26.95
N SER A 258 -11.16 -16.67 -27.24
CA SER A 258 -10.29 -17.32 -28.23
C SER A 258 -10.47 -16.63 -29.58
N LEU A 259 -9.50 -16.75 -30.48
CA LEU A 259 -9.63 -16.11 -31.81
C LEU A 259 -10.88 -16.61 -32.57
N SER A 260 -11.22 -17.89 -32.50
CA SER A 260 -12.43 -18.41 -33.16
C SER A 260 -13.72 -17.85 -32.55
N ASP A 261 -13.78 -17.75 -31.23
CA ASP A 261 -14.98 -17.27 -30.55
C ASP A 261 -15.13 -15.75 -30.66
N LEU A 262 -14.01 -15.02 -30.69
CA LEU A 262 -13.94 -13.60 -31.03
C LEU A 262 -14.61 -13.33 -32.39
N LEU A 263 -14.21 -14.07 -33.43
CA LEU A 263 -14.77 -13.93 -34.78
C LEU A 263 -16.25 -14.34 -34.84
N ALA A 264 -16.69 -15.23 -33.95
CA ALA A 264 -18.08 -15.64 -33.79
C ALA A 264 -18.89 -14.72 -32.85
N HIS A 265 -18.29 -13.67 -32.29
CA HIS A 265 -18.89 -12.74 -31.32
C HIS A 265 -19.44 -13.45 -30.07
N LYS A 266 -18.77 -14.50 -29.62
CA LYS A 266 -19.14 -15.28 -28.44
C LYS A 266 -17.98 -15.32 -27.46
N PRO A 267 -18.18 -15.06 -26.16
CA PRO A 267 -17.10 -15.24 -25.19
C PRO A 267 -16.80 -16.73 -25.01
N SER A 268 -15.52 -17.08 -24.94
CA SER A 268 -15.04 -18.41 -24.54
C SER A 268 -15.24 -18.65 -23.05
N ALA A 269 -15.05 -17.61 -22.22
CA ALA A 269 -15.27 -17.64 -20.78
C ALA A 269 -15.76 -16.29 -20.25
N VAL A 270 -16.49 -16.32 -19.13
CA VAL A 270 -17.08 -15.15 -18.48
C VAL A 270 -16.88 -15.28 -16.97
N PHE A 271 -16.32 -14.25 -16.36
CA PHE A 271 -16.05 -14.17 -14.92
C PHE A 271 -16.76 -12.95 -14.33
N ASP A 272 -17.85 -13.18 -13.63
CA ASP A 272 -18.59 -12.12 -12.91
C ASP A 272 -17.87 -11.77 -11.61
N LEU A 273 -17.25 -10.59 -11.57
CA LEU A 273 -16.53 -10.07 -10.40
C LEU A 273 -17.28 -8.90 -9.74
N GLU A 274 -18.49 -8.60 -10.21
CA GLU A 274 -19.26 -7.45 -9.77
C GLU A 274 -19.76 -7.67 -8.35
N SER A 275 -20.31 -8.86 -8.11
CA SER A 275 -20.92 -9.30 -6.86
C SER A 275 -19.91 -9.71 -5.78
N LEU A 276 -18.60 -9.73 -6.09
CA LEU A 276 -17.58 -10.12 -5.11
C LEU A 276 -17.59 -9.17 -3.90
N GLN A 277 -17.70 -9.78 -2.73
CA GLN A 277 -17.61 -9.09 -1.45
C GLN A 277 -16.32 -9.49 -0.74
N ARG A 278 -15.73 -8.53 -0.03
CA ARG A 278 -14.64 -8.82 0.88
C ARG A 278 -15.19 -9.81 1.91
N PRO A 279 -14.55 -10.98 2.12
CA PRO A 279 -14.94 -11.86 3.21
C PRO A 279 -14.99 -11.04 4.48
N GLU A 280 -16.02 -11.24 5.31
CA GLU A 280 -16.01 -10.70 6.66
C GLU A 280 -14.67 -11.06 7.27
N ARG A 281 -14.00 -10.06 7.87
CA ARG A 281 -12.76 -10.29 8.57
C ARG A 281 -13.10 -11.42 9.54
N ARG A 282 -12.57 -12.63 9.32
CA ARG A 282 -12.60 -13.67 10.35
C ARG A 282 -12.10 -12.93 11.57
N GLU A 283 -12.95 -12.76 12.57
CA GLU A 283 -12.48 -12.38 13.89
C GLU A 283 -11.29 -13.30 14.10
N LYS A 284 -10.09 -12.70 14.18
CA LYS A 284 -8.95 -13.48 14.65
C LYS A 284 -9.53 -14.11 15.90
N GLN A 285 -9.49 -15.44 16.01
CA GLN A 285 -9.67 -16.05 17.31
C GLN A 285 -8.70 -15.30 18.19
N GLU A 286 -9.23 -14.40 19.02
CA GLU A 286 -8.43 -13.65 19.95
C GLU A 286 -7.84 -14.74 20.80
N VAL A 287 -6.56 -15.00 20.58
CA VAL A 287 -5.74 -15.45 21.70
C VAL A 287 -5.96 -14.35 22.72
N VAL A 288 -6.77 -14.65 23.74
CA VAL A 288 -7.00 -13.75 24.86
C VAL A 288 -5.66 -13.64 25.57
N LEU A 289 -4.82 -12.75 25.05
CA LEU A 289 -3.54 -12.43 25.65
C LEU A 289 -3.85 -11.68 26.94
N PRO A 290 -3.06 -11.90 28.00
CA PRO A 290 -3.29 -11.19 29.24
C PRO A 290 -3.17 -9.68 29.00
N PRO A 291 -4.01 -8.86 29.67
CA PRO A 291 -3.99 -7.40 29.51
C PRO A 291 -2.66 -6.78 29.97
N ILE A 292 -1.94 -7.47 30.86
CA ILE A 292 -0.59 -7.13 31.30
C ILE A 292 0.30 -8.36 31.09
N GLU A 293 1.45 -8.17 30.45
CA GLU A 293 2.41 -9.23 30.19
C GLU A 293 3.82 -8.73 30.54
N ILE A 294 4.59 -9.55 31.27
CA ILE A 294 6.01 -9.30 31.49
C ILE A 294 6.76 -10.01 30.37
N VAL A 295 7.58 -9.26 29.63
CA VAL A 295 8.32 -9.74 28.47
C VAL A 295 9.80 -9.44 28.63
N THR A 296 10.66 -10.27 28.05
CA THR A 296 12.12 -10.04 27.99
C THR A 296 12.53 -9.74 26.56
N GLY A 297 13.37 -8.74 26.34
CA GLY A 297 13.94 -8.44 25.02
C GLY A 297 13.99 -6.94 24.70
N ASP A 298 14.32 -6.64 23.44
CA ASP A 298 14.42 -5.26 22.97
C ASP A 298 13.02 -4.65 22.78
N MET A 299 12.73 -3.60 23.53
CA MET A 299 11.46 -2.88 23.46
C MET A 299 11.21 -2.23 22.09
N THR A 300 12.26 -1.91 21.32
CA THR A 300 12.15 -1.34 19.98
C THR A 300 11.62 -2.34 18.94
N GLU A 301 11.77 -3.64 19.20
CA GLU A 301 11.29 -4.73 18.33
C GLU A 301 9.83 -5.15 18.64
N LEU A 302 9.26 -4.65 19.73
CA LEU A 302 7.89 -4.99 20.12
C LEU A 302 6.86 -4.35 19.19
N ASP A 303 5.85 -5.15 18.80
CA ASP A 303 4.70 -4.71 18.01
C ASP A 303 3.68 -3.94 18.88
N VAL A 304 4.13 -2.80 19.41
CA VAL A 304 3.34 -1.85 20.18
C VAL A 304 3.25 -0.51 19.46
N ARG A 305 2.20 0.27 19.74
CA ARG A 305 2.06 1.60 19.14
C ARG A 305 2.94 2.64 19.83
N THR A 306 3.12 2.50 21.14
CA THR A 306 3.79 3.49 21.97
C THR A 306 4.72 2.83 22.96
N ILE A 307 5.85 3.48 23.21
CA ILE A 307 6.80 3.13 24.25
C ILE A 307 6.79 4.23 25.31
N ILE A 308 6.70 3.84 26.58
CA ILE A 308 6.99 4.71 27.72
C ILE A 308 8.44 4.47 28.11
N MET A 309 9.21 5.55 28.21
CA MET A 309 10.62 5.51 28.51
C MET A 309 11.01 6.52 29.59
N PRO A 310 11.96 6.20 30.47
CA PRO A 310 12.60 7.19 31.31
C PRO A 310 13.27 8.29 30.49
N HIS A 311 13.10 9.53 30.96
CA HIS A 311 13.91 10.66 30.53
C HIS A 311 15.19 10.69 31.37
N SER A 312 16.15 9.84 31.02
CA SER A 312 17.43 9.69 31.71
C SER A 312 18.61 9.78 30.75
N GLU A 313 19.81 9.68 31.30
CA GLU A 313 21.07 9.56 30.56
C GLU A 313 21.62 8.12 30.61
N SER A 314 20.76 7.14 30.88
CA SER A 314 21.15 5.73 30.87
C SER A 314 21.60 5.31 29.46
N THR A 315 22.48 4.31 29.40
CA THR A 315 23.01 3.78 28.13
C THR A 315 21.88 3.39 27.19
N TRP A 316 20.84 2.74 27.71
CA TRP A 316 19.67 2.34 26.94
C TRP A 316 18.86 3.52 26.38
N VAL A 317 18.62 4.59 27.17
CA VAL A 317 17.93 5.79 26.67
C VAL A 317 18.73 6.45 25.56
N ARG A 318 20.07 6.45 25.65
CA ARG A 318 20.94 6.98 24.59
C ARG A 318 20.86 6.15 23.32
N GLU A 319 20.94 4.83 23.43
CA GLU A 319 20.79 3.92 22.27
C GLU A 319 19.43 4.11 21.58
N LEU A 320 18.34 4.22 22.34
CA LEU A 320 17.01 4.47 21.79
C LEU A 320 16.94 5.85 21.11
N ARG A 321 17.57 6.89 21.68
CA ARG A 321 17.66 8.22 21.06
C ARG A 321 18.46 8.18 19.75
N ASP A 322 19.54 7.42 19.70
CA ASP A 322 20.34 7.24 18.50
C ASP A 322 19.54 6.52 17.40
N LEU A 323 18.77 5.49 17.76
CA LEU A 323 17.87 4.77 16.85
C LEU A 323 16.71 5.64 16.35
N ALA A 324 16.10 6.47 17.21
CA ALA A 324 15.06 7.41 16.82
C ALA A 324 15.59 8.58 15.97
N GLY A 325 16.89 8.85 16.01
CA GLY A 325 17.59 9.86 15.21
C GLY A 325 17.52 11.29 15.75
N GLY A 326 18.22 12.19 15.06
CA GLY A 326 18.50 13.55 15.54
C GLY A 326 17.29 14.46 15.82
N TYR A 327 16.14 14.19 15.19
CA TYR A 327 14.92 14.98 15.44
C TYR A 327 14.37 14.79 16.85
N LEU A 328 14.53 13.60 17.44
CA LEU A 328 14.13 13.37 18.82
C LEU A 328 14.94 14.24 19.79
N ALA A 329 16.23 14.39 19.53
CA ALA A 329 17.09 15.26 20.32
C ALA A 329 16.66 16.74 20.21
N ASP A 330 16.14 17.17 19.06
CA ASP A 330 15.63 18.53 18.86
C ASP A 330 14.34 18.78 19.65
N ASP A 331 13.40 17.85 19.61
CA ASP A 331 12.13 17.94 20.36
C ASP A 331 12.36 17.97 21.88
N LEU A 332 13.39 17.27 22.35
CA LEU A 332 13.74 17.20 23.77
C LEU A 332 14.74 18.27 24.22
N ARG A 333 15.36 19.02 23.29
CA ARG A 333 16.52 19.89 23.57
C ARG A 333 16.28 20.92 24.67
N GLU A 334 15.08 21.49 24.70
CA GLU A 334 14.69 22.54 25.66
C GLU A 334 13.84 22.00 26.82
N TRP A 335 13.66 20.68 26.89
CA TRP A 335 12.91 20.09 27.98
C TRP A 335 13.78 19.93 29.23
N ASN A 336 13.44 20.65 30.29
CA ASN A 336 14.05 20.49 31.60
C ASN A 336 12.95 20.14 32.61
N PRO A 337 12.50 18.88 32.62
CA PRO A 337 11.32 18.49 33.40
C PRO A 337 11.57 18.46 34.90
N GLU A 338 10.53 18.77 35.65
CA GLU A 338 10.45 18.40 37.07
C GLU A 338 10.17 16.89 37.25
N PRO A 339 10.57 16.28 38.37
CA PRO A 339 10.24 14.88 38.67
C PRO A 339 8.74 14.59 38.56
N GLY A 340 8.38 13.56 37.79
CA GLY A 340 7.02 13.15 37.48
C GLY A 340 6.43 13.80 36.22
N GLU A 341 7.10 14.78 35.61
CA GLU A 341 6.63 15.36 34.36
C GLU A 341 6.77 14.40 33.17
N ILE A 342 5.86 14.58 32.21
CA ILE A 342 5.77 13.72 31.03
C ILE A 342 5.76 14.56 29.77
N ARG A 343 6.42 14.03 28.74
CA ARG A 343 6.37 14.59 27.41
C ARG A 343 6.13 13.49 26.39
N ARG A 344 5.24 13.77 25.43
CA ARG A 344 5.02 12.90 24.27
C ARG A 344 5.75 13.46 23.06
N THR A 345 6.41 12.60 22.30
CA THR A 345 7.06 12.96 21.02
C THR A 345 6.73 11.90 19.96
N PRO A 346 6.87 12.22 18.67
CA PRO A 346 6.96 11.19 17.63
C PRO A 346 8.13 10.23 17.91
N ALA A 347 8.03 8.99 17.42
CA ALA A 347 9.11 8.01 17.53
C ALA A 347 10.09 8.03 16.33
N TYR A 348 9.79 8.85 15.31
CA TYR A 348 10.62 9.12 14.13
C TYR A 348 11.03 7.86 13.36
N TYR A 349 12.28 7.40 13.52
CA TYR A 349 12.81 6.24 12.79
C TYR A 349 12.51 4.90 13.48
N LEU A 350 11.92 4.92 14.68
CA LEU A 350 11.46 3.70 15.34
C LEU A 350 10.18 3.17 14.68
N ARG A 351 9.94 1.88 14.84
CA ARG A 351 8.72 1.20 14.34
C ARG A 351 7.45 1.69 15.05
N GLN A 352 7.60 2.15 16.29
CA GLN A 352 6.51 2.71 17.07
C GLN A 352 6.06 4.05 16.50
N HIS A 353 4.87 4.49 16.87
CA HIS A 353 4.33 5.77 16.40
C HIS A 353 4.76 6.92 17.32
N ASP A 354 4.76 6.68 18.63
CA ASP A 354 5.00 7.70 19.65
C ASP A 354 5.91 7.18 20.78
N LEU A 355 6.61 8.11 21.41
CA LEU A 355 7.35 7.92 22.65
C LEU A 355 6.73 8.78 23.75
N ILE A 356 6.58 8.21 24.94
CA ILE A 356 6.19 8.93 26.16
C ILE A 356 7.41 8.94 27.08
N HIS A 357 7.98 10.12 27.28
CA HIS A 357 9.12 10.34 28.15
C HIS A 357 8.64 10.67 29.55
N VAL A 358 9.18 9.99 30.56
CA VAL A 358 8.84 10.18 31.97
C VAL A 358 10.07 10.68 32.73
N ALA A 359 9.99 11.86 33.33
CA ALA A 359 11.04 12.36 34.21
C ALA A 359 10.96 11.64 35.57
N GLU A 360 11.80 10.64 35.78
CA GLU A 360 11.64 9.74 36.93
C GLU A 360 11.98 10.41 38.27
N PRO A 361 11.13 10.27 39.30
CA PRO A 361 11.43 10.78 40.63
C PRO A 361 12.48 9.90 41.32
N ARG A 362 13.36 10.54 42.09
CA ARG A 362 14.37 9.82 42.89
C ARG A 362 13.75 9.26 44.18
N PRO A 363 14.32 8.20 44.78
CA PRO A 363 13.86 7.63 46.06
C PRO A 363 13.65 8.63 47.19
N ALA A 364 14.43 9.71 47.22
CA ALA A 364 14.31 10.78 48.23
C ALA A 364 12.97 11.53 48.21
N LEU A 365 12.22 11.48 47.10
CA LEU A 365 10.89 12.11 46.97
C LEU A 365 9.76 11.23 47.52
N GLY A 366 10.06 9.99 47.92
CA GLY A 366 9.09 9.07 48.50
C GLY A 366 8.32 8.26 47.46
N ARG A 367 7.68 7.18 47.93
CA ARG A 367 6.98 6.20 47.06
C ARG A 367 5.76 6.81 46.36
N ASP A 368 5.12 7.81 46.95
CA ASP A 368 3.98 8.49 46.34
C ASP A 368 4.39 9.21 45.05
N ALA A 369 5.59 9.82 45.00
CA ALA A 369 6.08 10.46 43.79
C ALA A 369 6.30 9.45 42.66
N LEU A 370 6.87 8.27 42.97
CA LEU A 370 7.05 7.18 42.01
C LEU A 370 5.71 6.68 41.47
N ARG A 371 4.76 6.47 42.38
CA ARG A 371 3.40 6.06 42.05
C ARG A 371 2.73 7.07 41.13
N ASP A 372 2.76 8.36 41.47
CA ASP A 372 2.16 9.44 40.68
C ASP A 372 2.79 9.55 39.28
N ALA A 373 4.10 9.32 39.15
CA ALA A 373 4.78 9.28 37.86
C ALA A 373 4.28 8.11 36.99
N CYS A 374 4.12 6.91 37.56
CA CYS A 374 3.53 5.75 36.86
C CYS A 374 2.10 6.05 36.38
N PHE A 375 1.26 6.59 37.25
CA PHE A 375 -0.12 6.93 36.90
C PHE A 375 -0.19 7.97 35.78
N SER A 376 0.60 9.04 35.92
CA SER A 376 0.66 10.10 34.91
C SER A 376 1.10 9.54 33.55
N ALA A 377 2.02 8.57 33.53
CA ALA A 377 2.48 7.94 32.29
C ALA A 377 1.33 7.21 31.57
N PHE A 378 0.49 6.47 32.31
CA PHE A 378 -0.69 5.82 31.75
C PHE A 378 -1.81 6.81 31.38
N GLU A 379 -1.95 7.95 32.08
CA GLU A 379 -2.83 9.03 31.61
C GLU A 379 -2.39 9.60 30.26
N ALA A 380 -1.07 9.74 30.06
CA ALA A 380 -0.52 10.19 28.78
C ALA A 380 -0.75 9.18 27.63
N VAL A 381 -0.79 7.88 27.96
CA VAL A 381 -1.27 6.85 27.03
C VAL A 381 -2.77 7.04 26.77
N ARG A 382 -3.60 7.21 27.81
CA ARG A 382 -5.06 7.36 27.65
C ARG A 382 -5.46 8.52 26.75
N MET A 383 -4.72 9.63 26.78
CA MET A 383 -4.97 10.77 25.90
C MET A 383 -4.79 10.46 24.40
N GLY A 384 -4.20 9.31 24.05
CA GLY A 384 -4.05 8.86 22.67
C GLY A 384 -5.03 7.75 22.25
N SER A 385 -4.72 7.10 21.13
CA SER A 385 -5.56 6.04 20.52
C SER A 385 -4.88 4.66 20.52
N GLU A 386 -4.04 4.39 21.52
CA GLU A 386 -3.10 3.26 21.57
C GLU A 386 -3.74 1.99 22.12
N SER A 387 -3.89 0.95 21.31
CA SER A 387 -4.38 -0.35 21.81
C SER A 387 -3.33 -1.12 22.63
N SER A 388 -2.05 -0.79 22.50
CA SER A 388 -0.95 -1.44 23.20
C SER A 388 0.21 -0.49 23.49
N VAL A 389 0.81 -0.65 24.68
CA VAL A 389 1.97 0.12 25.15
C VAL A 389 3.02 -0.82 25.74
N ALA A 390 4.30 -0.48 25.56
CA ALA A 390 5.40 -1.13 26.25
C ALA A 390 6.13 -0.13 27.16
N LEU A 391 6.65 -0.61 28.29
CA LEU A 391 7.48 0.19 29.19
C LEU A 391 8.49 -0.66 29.95
N LYS A 392 9.61 -0.04 30.32
CA LYS A 392 10.42 -0.51 31.46
C LYS A 392 9.80 -0.01 32.76
N PRO A 393 9.95 -0.74 33.88
CA PRO A 393 9.48 -0.25 35.17
C PRO A 393 10.03 1.14 35.48
N ILE A 394 9.13 2.08 35.73
CA ILE A 394 9.49 3.48 36.03
C ILE A 394 10.18 3.51 37.39
N GLY A 395 11.28 4.27 37.48
CA GLY A 395 12.11 4.48 38.66
C GLY A 395 13.46 3.75 38.63
N LEU A 396 13.66 2.80 37.72
CA LEU A 396 14.90 2.02 37.67
C LEU A 396 16.13 2.89 37.36
N ASP A 397 16.03 3.79 36.39
CA ASP A 397 17.14 4.68 36.03
C ASP A 397 17.37 5.77 37.09
N ALA A 398 16.35 6.08 37.89
CA ALA A 398 16.43 6.96 39.05
C ALA A 398 16.95 6.29 40.34
N GLY A 399 17.26 4.98 40.30
CA GLY A 399 17.87 4.23 41.39
C GLY A 399 16.89 3.62 42.41
N TRP A 400 15.63 3.42 42.02
CA TRP A 400 14.69 2.65 42.85
C TRP A 400 15.03 1.15 42.84
N PRO A 401 14.80 0.43 43.95
CA PRO A 401 14.80 -1.03 43.95
C PRO A 401 13.79 -1.59 42.93
N LEU A 402 14.16 -2.67 42.24
CA LEU A 402 13.34 -3.28 41.19
C LEU A 402 11.94 -3.69 41.70
N ASP A 403 11.86 -4.24 42.90
CA ASP A 403 10.59 -4.62 43.52
C ASP A 403 9.67 -3.43 43.77
N GLU A 404 10.22 -2.27 44.17
CA GLU A 404 9.44 -1.04 44.36
C GLU A 404 9.00 -0.41 43.04
N ALA A 405 9.90 -0.33 42.04
CA ALA A 405 9.60 0.15 40.69
C ALA A 405 8.55 -0.72 39.99
N MET A 406 8.70 -2.04 40.09
CA MET A 406 7.75 -3.01 39.54
C MET A 406 6.40 -2.92 40.24
N ALA A 407 6.35 -2.82 41.57
CA ALA A 407 5.10 -2.70 42.31
C ALA A 407 4.29 -1.46 41.88
N ALA A 408 4.94 -0.28 41.81
CA ALA A 408 4.29 0.95 41.37
C ALA A 408 3.83 0.87 39.91
N THR A 409 4.66 0.29 39.03
CA THR A 409 4.33 0.09 37.62
C THR A 409 3.15 -0.85 37.44
N MET A 410 3.13 -1.98 38.15
CA MET A 410 2.04 -2.97 38.11
C MET A 410 0.75 -2.40 38.66
N GLU A 411 0.79 -1.61 39.74
CA GLU A 411 -0.39 -0.93 40.29
C GLU A 411 -1.04 -0.03 39.24
N ALA A 412 -0.26 0.85 38.62
CA ALA A 412 -0.75 1.79 37.62
C ALA A 412 -1.23 1.07 36.34
N ALA A 413 -0.50 0.05 35.88
CA ALA A 413 -0.88 -0.77 34.73
C ALA A 413 -2.21 -1.51 34.98
N THR A 414 -2.40 -2.06 36.18
CA THR A 414 -3.62 -2.77 36.58
C THR A 414 -4.83 -1.85 36.55
N GLN A 415 -4.73 -0.67 37.18
CA GLN A 415 -5.81 0.30 37.16
C GLN A 415 -6.10 0.77 35.72
N TYR A 416 -5.06 1.01 34.91
CA TYR A 416 -5.22 1.42 33.51
C TYR A 416 -6.02 0.39 32.69
N VAL A 417 -5.70 -0.90 32.78
CA VAL A 417 -6.41 -1.94 32.00
C VAL A 417 -7.81 -2.26 32.55
N GLU A 418 -8.05 -2.04 33.85
CA GLU A 418 -9.38 -2.13 34.46
C GLU A 418 -10.31 -1.00 33.97
N GLU A 419 -9.79 0.22 33.87
CA GLU A 419 -10.52 1.40 33.41
C GLU A 419 -10.69 1.42 31.87
N GLU A 420 -9.76 0.83 31.13
CA GLU A 420 -9.76 0.76 29.66
C GLU A 420 -9.71 -0.70 29.16
N PRO A 421 -10.84 -1.43 29.20
CA PRO A 421 -10.89 -2.82 28.73
C PRO A 421 -10.45 -2.97 27.28
N GLY A 422 -9.57 -3.94 27.01
CA GLY A 422 -9.05 -4.23 25.66
C GLY A 422 -7.72 -3.55 25.32
N ARG A 423 -7.16 -2.74 26.23
CA ARG A 423 -5.77 -2.27 26.13
C ARG A 423 -4.79 -3.35 26.58
N ARG A 424 -3.57 -3.29 26.06
CA ARG A 424 -2.47 -4.18 26.45
C ARG A 424 -1.27 -3.40 26.96
N VAL A 425 -0.68 -3.88 28.04
CA VAL A 425 0.56 -3.34 28.64
C VAL A 425 1.63 -4.43 28.62
N LEU A 426 2.75 -4.14 27.99
CA LEU A 426 3.95 -4.99 28.02
C LEU A 426 4.98 -4.36 28.96
N ILE A 427 5.29 -5.02 30.06
CA ILE A 427 6.35 -4.59 30.98
C ILE A 427 7.62 -5.34 30.60
N VAL A 428 8.64 -4.61 30.17
CA VAL A 428 9.88 -5.18 29.68
C VAL A 428 10.87 -5.31 30.84
N GLU A 429 11.20 -6.55 31.19
CA GLU A 429 12.32 -6.88 32.09
C GLU A 429 13.59 -7.14 31.27
N GLU A 430 14.73 -6.67 31.76
CA GLU A 430 16.06 -7.01 31.22
C GLU A 430 16.66 -8.25 31.86
#